data_AF-A0A3C0ZWP0-F1
#
_entry.id   AF-A0A3C0ZWP0-F1
#
_cell.length_a   1.000
_cell.length_b   1.000
_cell.length_c   1.000
_cell.angle_alpha   90.00
_cell.angle_beta   90.00
_cell.angle_gamma   90.00
#
_symmetry.space_group_name_H-M   'P 1'
#
loop_
_entity.id
_entity.type
_entity.pdbx_description
1 polymer ?
#
loop_
_entity_poly.entity_id
_entity_poly.type
_entity_poly.pdbx_seq_one_letter_code
_entity_poly.pdbx_strand_id
1 'polypeptide(L)' 'MLKNCDYKIVRDVLLEKAAPVDTEEVPLQDCAGRVLAREILAQSDIPPFDRSPYDGYAFRAEDTAQA' A
#
# COMPACT_ATOMS: atom_id res chain seq x y z
N MET A 1 -41.69 -9.06 -1.63
CA MET A 1 -41.03 -9.66 -2.82
C MET A 1 -40.88 -8.56 -3.86
N LEU A 2 -39.66 -8.13 -4.18
CA LEU A 2 -39.42 -7.19 -5.28
C LEU A 2 -39.69 -7.97 -6.59
N LYS A 3 -40.67 -7.54 -7.39
CA LYS A 3 -40.96 -8.10 -8.72
C LYS A 3 -40.72 -7.01 -9.78
N ASN A 4 -40.14 -7.37 -10.93
CA ASN A 4 -39.75 -6.46 -12.03
C ASN A 4 -38.81 -5.32 -11.62
N CYS A 5 -37.76 -5.60 -10.85
CA CYS A 5 -36.76 -4.62 -10.43
C CYS A 5 -35.50 -4.66 -11.32
N ASP A 6 -34.93 -3.49 -11.61
CA ASP A 6 -33.66 -3.34 -12.32
C ASP A 6 -32.54 -4.02 -11.52
N TYR A 7 -31.59 -4.67 -12.21
CA TYR A 7 -30.51 -5.41 -11.55
C TYR A 7 -29.65 -4.52 -10.63
N LYS A 8 -29.56 -3.22 -10.91
CA LYS A 8 -28.87 -2.25 -10.05
C LYS A 8 -29.57 -2.11 -8.70
N ILE A 9 -30.90 -2.05 -8.70
CA ILE A 9 -31.70 -2.00 -7.47
C ILE A 9 -31.42 -3.26 -6.63
N VAL A 10 -31.39 -4.43 -7.27
CA VAL A 10 -31.11 -5.69 -6.57
C VAL A 10 -29.68 -5.73 -6.04
N ARG A 11 -28.69 -5.32 -6.84
CA ARG A 11 -27.28 -5.23 -6.43
C ARG A 11 -27.12 -4.29 -5.24
N ASP A 12 -27.71 -3.11 -5.30
CA ASP A 12 -27.56 -2.09 -4.27
C ASP A 12 -28.19 -2.57 -2.95
N VAL A 13 -29.38 -3.18 -2.99
CA VAL A 13 -30.00 -3.81 -1.80
C VAL A 13 -29.16 -4.96 -1.24
N LEU A 14 -28.49 -5.74 -2.10
CA LEU A 14 -27.58 -6.80 -1.65
C LEU A 14 -26.33 -6.23 -0.97
N LEU A 15 -25.72 -5.19 -1.55
CA LEU A 15 -24.55 -4.52 -1.00
C LEU A 15 -24.87 -3.78 0.30
N GLU A 16 -26.05 -3.17 0.42
CA GLU A 16 -26.54 -2.55 1.67
C GLU A 16 -26.66 -3.55 2.82
N LYS A 17 -26.87 -4.83 2.51
CA LYS A 17 -26.95 -5.91 3.51
C LYS A 17 -25.60 -6.57 3.79
N ALA A 18 -24.60 -6.35 2.94
CA ALA A 18 -23.27 -6.86 3.17
C ALA A 18 -22.58 -5.99 4.22
N ALA A 19 -22.02 -6.64 5.25
CA ALA A 19 -21.16 -5.99 6.22
C ALA A 19 -19.71 -6.42 5.97
N PRO A 20 -18.72 -5.56 6.27
CA PRO A 20 -17.34 -5.98 6.35
C PRO A 20 -17.19 -7.17 7.30
N VAL A 21 -16.31 -8.10 6.95
CA VAL A 21 -15.92 -9.20 7.85
C VAL A 21 -14.93 -8.69 8.89
N ASP A 22 -14.74 -9.48 9.95
CA ASP A 22 -13.71 -9.21 10.96
C ASP A 22 -12.30 -9.23 10.36
N THR A 23 -11.37 -8.63 11.08
CA THR A 23 -9.96 -8.50 10.69
C THR A 23 -9.08 -9.43 11.51
N GLU A 24 -8.02 -9.94 10.92
CA GLU A 24 -7.03 -10.79 11.59
C GLU A 24 -5.60 -10.32 11.28
N GLU A 25 -4.66 -10.64 12.17
CA GLU A 25 -3.23 -10.55 11.89
C GLU A 25 -2.74 -11.93 11.43
N VAL A 26 -2.11 -11.97 10.26
CA VAL A 26 -1.57 -13.19 9.67
C VAL A 26 -0.10 -13.00 9.32
N PRO A 27 0.70 -14.08 9.25
CA PRO A 27 2.07 -14.01 8.76
C PRO A 27 2.14 -13.48 7.32
N LEU A 28 3.24 -12.79 6.99
CA LEU A 28 3.43 -12.14 5.68
C LEU A 28 3.27 -13.11 4.50
N GLN A 29 3.77 -14.34 4.64
CA GLN A 29 3.66 -15.37 3.61
C GLN A 29 2.22 -15.77 3.27
N ASP A 30 1.26 -15.52 4.18
CA ASP A 30 -0.15 -15.90 4.04
C ASP A 30 -1.04 -14.71 3.60
N CYS A 31 -0.42 -13.57 3.29
CA CYS A 31 -1.12 -12.34 2.91
C CYS A 31 -1.60 -12.32 1.44
N ALA A 32 -1.05 -13.16 0.57
CA ALA A 32 -1.37 -13.11 -0.87
C ALA A 32 -2.87 -13.35 -1.12
N GLY A 33 -3.52 -12.41 -1.82
CA GLY A 33 -4.95 -12.45 -2.12
C GLY A 33 -5.88 -11.90 -1.03
N ARG A 34 -5.33 -11.42 0.10
CA ARG A 34 -6.10 -10.74 1.15
C ARG A 34 -6.24 -9.24 0.88
N VAL A 35 -7.18 -8.60 1.58
CA VAL A 35 -7.39 -7.16 1.55
C VAL A 35 -6.87 -6.55 2.86
N LEU A 36 -6.11 -5.45 2.75
CA LEU A 36 -5.62 -4.75 3.93
C LEU A 36 -6.78 -4.18 4.75
N ALA A 37 -6.79 -4.48 6.05
CA ALA A 37 -7.76 -3.94 6.99
C ALA A 37 -7.52 -2.46 7.35
N ARG A 38 -6.28 -1.99 7.17
CA ARG A 38 -5.85 -0.61 7.45
C ARG A 38 -4.66 -0.23 6.58
N GLU A 39 -4.38 1.06 6.49
CA GLU A 39 -3.16 1.57 5.85
C GLU A 39 -1.90 1.03 6.55
N ILE A 40 -0.87 0.74 5.74
CA ILE A 40 0.46 0.37 6.23
C ILE A 40 1.42 1.47 5.79
N LEU A 41 2.00 2.17 6.76
CA LEU A 41 2.96 3.25 6.53
C LEU A 41 4.39 2.73 6.70
N ALA A 42 5.33 3.26 5.91
CA ALA A 42 6.74 2.98 6.10
C ALA A 42 7.18 3.49 7.49
N GLN A 43 7.90 2.66 8.23
CA GLN A 43 8.39 3.02 9.56
C GLN A 43 9.73 3.76 9.53
N SER A 44 10.42 3.73 8.39
CA SER A 44 11.73 4.35 8.19
C SER A 44 12.00 4.59 6.71
N ASP A 45 12.90 5.53 6.42
CA ASP A 45 13.44 5.71 5.07
C ASP A 45 14.22 4.48 4.62
N ILE A 46 14.18 4.21 3.32
CA ILE A 46 14.98 3.15 2.69
C ILE A 46 15.64 3.75 1.44
N PRO A 47 16.96 4.00 1.46
CA PRO A 47 17.91 3.74 2.54
C PRO A 47 17.77 4.72 3.73
N PRO A 48 18.18 4.32 4.94
CA PRO A 48 18.08 5.18 6.13
C PRO A 48 19.18 6.25 6.22
N PHE A 49 20.02 6.40 5.19
CA PHE A 49 21.12 7.36 5.12
C PHE A 49 21.52 7.64 3.66
N ASP A 50 22.24 8.74 3.46
CA ASP A 50 22.79 9.11 2.15
C ASP A 50 23.81 8.07 1.69
N ARG A 51 23.52 7.41 0.57
CA ARG A 51 24.41 6.40 -0.02
C ARG A 51 24.76 6.74 -1.46
N SER A 52 26.00 6.50 -1.85
CA SER A 52 26.39 6.50 -3.26
C SER A 52 25.90 5.20 -3.92
N PRO A 53 25.25 5.26 -5.09
CA PRO A 53 24.96 4.08 -5.89
C PRO A 53 26.17 3.63 -6.74
N TYR A 54 27.29 4.38 -6.72
CA TYR A 54 28.48 4.15 -7.52
C TYR A 54 29.72 3.92 -6.66
N ASP A 55 30.67 3.18 -7.24
CA ASP A 55 32.03 3.10 -6.74
C ASP A 55 32.79 4.39 -7.06
N GLY A 56 33.52 4.92 -6.09
CA GLY A 56 34.28 6.15 -6.25
C GLY A 56 34.69 6.77 -4.92
N TYR A 57 34.98 8.06 -4.95
CA TYR A 57 35.37 8.85 -3.79
C TYR A 57 34.35 9.97 -3.55
N ALA A 58 34.04 10.24 -2.29
CA ALA A 58 33.18 11.35 -1.91
C ALA A 58 33.98 12.66 -1.89
N PHE A 59 33.49 13.67 -2.59
CA PHE A 59 34.04 15.02 -2.60
C PHE A 59 32.97 16.03 -2.17
N ARG A 60 33.37 17.14 -1.57
CA ARG A 60 32.52 18.32 -1.49
C ARG A 60 32.49 18.95 -2.88
N ALA A 61 31.30 19.11 -3.45
CA ALA A 61 31.16 19.59 -4.83
C ALA A 61 31.84 20.96 -5.06
N GLU A 62 31.89 21.80 -4.04
CA GLU A 62 32.54 23.12 -4.11
C GLU A 62 34.07 23.05 -4.22
N ASP A 63 34.71 22.02 -3.64
CA ASP A 63 36.17 21.87 -3.68
C ASP A 63 36.67 21.47 -5.09
N THR A 64 35.76 21.01 -5.97
CA THR A 64 36.07 20.57 -7.34
C THR A 64 35.59 21.56 -8.41
N ALA A 65 35.10 22.74 -8.04
CA ALA A 65 34.45 23.66 -8.99
C ALA A 65 35.39 24.25 -10.07
N GLN A 66 36.71 24.19 -9.85
CA GLN A 66 37.74 24.69 -10.78
C GLN A 66 38.76 23.60 -11.17
N ALA A 67 38.46 22.34 -10.88
CA ALA A 67 39.33 21.21 -11.21
C ALA A 67 39.42 20.98 -12.73
#